data_AF-A0A2V9N7P9-F1
#
_entry.id   AF-A0A2V9N7P9-F1
#
_cell.length_a   1.000
_cell.length_b   1.000
_cell.length_c   1.000
_cell.angle_alpha   90.00
_cell.angle_beta   90.00
_cell.angle_gamma   90.00
#
_symmetry.space_group_name_H-M   'P 1'
#
loop_
_entity.id
_entity.type
_entity.pdbx_description
1 polymer ?
#
loop_
_entity_poly.entity_id
_entity_poly.type
_entity_poly.pdbx_seq_one_letter_code
_entity_poly.pdbx_strand_id
1 'polypeptide(L)' 'MTPQDAISDLYHKAALAVDESEFDIVIADLRSALRENYDYLQSVSAEYLLMIPLVIRKRVNRSPI' A
#
# COMPACT_ATOMS: atom_id res chain seq x y z
N MET A 1 -3.99 14.71 9.30
CA MET A 1 -4.08 13.72 8.22
C MET A 1 -4.75 12.49 8.81
N THR A 2 -5.78 11.94 8.17
CA THR A 2 -6.44 10.72 8.69
C THR A 2 -5.62 9.47 8.32
N PRO A 3 -5.78 8.34 9.02
CA PRO A 3 -5.22 7.06 8.60
C PRO A 3 -5.56 6.72 7.15
N GLN A 4 -6.77 7.06 6.72
CA GLN A 4 -7.25 6.89 5.35
C GLN A 4 -6.39 7.65 4.34
N ASP A 5 -6.15 8.93 4.61
CA ASP A 5 -5.37 9.81 3.74
C ASP A 5 -3.93 9.30 3.64
N ALA A 6 -3.34 8.91 4.77
CA ALA A 6 -1.95 8.44 4.84
C ALA A 6 -1.75 7.16 4.03
N ILE A 7 -2.67 6.20 4.20
CA ILE A 7 -2.65 4.93 3.48
C ILE A 7 -2.88 5.18 1.97
N SER A 8 -3.84 6.04 1.61
CA SER A 8 -4.14 6.37 0.21
C SER A 8 -2.97 7.06 -0.50
N ASP A 9 -2.28 7.97 0.18
CA ASP A 9 -1.10 8.67 -0.35
C ASP A 9 0.07 7.71 -0.61
N LEU A 10 0.33 6.78 0.33
CA LEU A 10 1.35 5.74 0.15
C LEU A 10 1.00 4.78 -0.99
N TYR A 11 -0.28 4.45 -1.18
CA TYR A 11 -0.72 3.69 -2.36
C TYR A 11 -0.45 4.45 -3.66
N HIS A 12 -0.77 5.74 -3.71
CA HIS A 12 -0.54 6.56 -4.89
C HIS A 12 0.94 6.64 -5.23
N LYS A 13 1.79 6.85 -4.22
CA LYS A 13 3.26 6.83 -4.37
C LYS A 13 3.75 5.47 -4.87
N ALA A 14 3.25 4.35 -4.34
CA ALA A 14 3.65 3.02 -4.79
C ALA A 14 3.25 2.77 -6.26
N ALA A 15 2.12 3.33 -6.70
CA ALA A 15 1.67 3.22 -8.09
C ALA A 15 2.50 4.09 -9.05
N LEU A 16 3.05 5.21 -8.57
CA LEU A 16 3.88 6.13 -9.34
C LEU A 16 5.38 5.85 -9.28
N ALA A 17 5.82 4.98 -8.37
CA ALA A 17 7.24 4.66 -8.18
C ALA A 17 7.88 4.21 -9.50
N VAL A 18 8.93 4.92 -9.89
CA VAL A 18 9.53 4.80 -11.24
C VAL A 18 10.51 3.64 -11.29
N ASP A 19 11.18 3.35 -10.18
CA ASP A 19 12.15 2.27 -10.05
C ASP A 19 11.78 1.27 -8.93
N GLU A 20 12.64 0.27 -8.75
CA GLU A 20 12.43 -0.80 -7.76
C GLU A 20 12.78 -0.35 -6.35
N SER A 21 13.82 0.48 -6.18
CA SER A 21 14.24 0.97 -4.87
C SER A 21 13.21 1.93 -4.28
N GLU A 22 12.69 2.86 -5.08
CA GLU A 22 11.64 3.79 -4.65
C GLU A 22 10.38 3.02 -4.23
N PHE A 23 10.00 2.03 -5.03
CA PHE A 23 8.86 1.18 -4.72
C PHE A 23 9.04 0.38 -3.44
N ASP A 24 10.21 -0.22 -3.23
CA ASP A 24 10.49 -1.01 -2.03
C ASP A 24 10.42 -0.15 -0.77
N ILE A 25 10.93 1.09 -0.82
CA ILE A 25 10.81 2.07 0.26
C ILE A 25 9.33 2.37 0.54
N VAL A 26 8.58 2.76 -0.49
CA VAL A 26 7.16 3.14 -0.32
C VAL A 26 6.30 1.95 0.15
N ILE A 27 6.62 0.73 -0.27
CA ILE A 27 5.94 -0.48 0.20
C ILE A 27 6.29 -0.79 1.66
N ALA A 28 7.53 -0.55 2.10
CA ALA A 28 7.90 -0.68 3.51
C ALA A 28 7.11 0.32 4.37
N ASP A 29 7.04 1.58 3.94
CA ASP A 29 6.28 2.63 4.63
C ASP A 29 4.79 2.30 4.68
N LEU A 30 4.22 1.83 3.56
CA LEU A 30 2.84 1.39 3.49
C LEU A 30 2.56 0.24 4.46
N ARG A 31 3.45 -0.75 4.56
CA ARG A 31 3.31 -1.85 5.53
C ARG A 31 3.33 -1.36 6.97
N SER A 32 4.19 -0.38 7.30
CA SER A 32 4.20 0.22 8.63
C SER A 32 2.88 0.94 8.91
N ALA A 33 2.43 1.77 7.97
CA ALA A 33 1.18 2.51 8.11
C ALA A 33 -0.04 1.59 8.30
N LEU A 34 -0.11 0.48 7.57
CA LEU A 34 -1.18 -0.52 7.74
C LEU A 34 -1.11 -1.19 9.12
N ARG A 35 0.09 -1.48 9.64
CA ARG A 35 0.26 -2.10 10.96
C ARG A 35 -0.09 -1.14 12.09
N GLU A 36 0.34 0.11 12.01
CA GLU A 36 0.06 1.14 13.00
C GLU A 36 -1.43 1.51 13.05
N ASN A 37 -2.10 1.45 11.90
CA ASN A 37 -3.51 1.79 11.78
C ASN A 37 -4.40 0.54 11.67
N TYR A 38 -3.95 -0.59 12.23
CA TYR A 38 -4.67 -1.86 12.15
C TYR A 38 -6.09 -1.78 12.74
N ASP A 39 -6.25 -1.11 13.89
CA ASP A 39 -7.57 -0.94 14.53
C ASP A 39 -8.52 -0.12 13.66
N TYR A 40 -7.99 0.92 12.99
CA TYR A 40 -8.75 1.66 11.99
C TYR A 40 -9.17 0.76 10.83
N LEU A 41 -8.26 -0.07 10.32
CA LEU A 41 -8.55 -1.03 9.24
C LEU A 41 -9.58 -2.10 9.62
N GLN A 42 -9.75 -2.41 10.90
CA GLN A 42 -10.83 -3.29 11.36
C GLN A 42 -12.20 -2.58 11.39
N SER A 43 -12.21 -1.24 11.51
CA SER A 43 -13.43 -0.44 11.59
C SER A 43 -13.98 0.01 10.22
N VAL A 44 -13.16 -0.03 9.17
CA VAL A 44 -13.54 0.38 7.81
C VAL A 44 -14.29 -0.71 7.05
N SER A 45 -15.03 -0.32 6.01
CA SER A 45 -15.80 -1.25 5.20
C SER A 45 -14.91 -2.18 4.38
N ALA A 46 -15.43 -3.37 4.07
CA ALA A 46 -14.77 -4.31 3.17
C ALA A 46 -14.50 -3.71 1.78
N GLU A 47 -15.36 -2.80 1.29
CA GLU A 47 -15.13 -2.07 0.03
C GLU A 47 -13.87 -1.21 0.08
N TYR A 48 -13.61 -0.51 1.19
CA TYR A 48 -12.38 0.24 1.38
C TYR A 48 -11.14 -0.67 1.38
N LEU A 49 -11.24 -1.84 2.01
CA LEU A 49 -10.18 -2.86 2.00
C LEU A 49 -9.96 -3.49 0.61
N LEU A 50 -10.97 -3.51 -0.25
CA LEU A 50 -10.85 -3.97 -1.65
C LEU A 50 -10.27 -2.90 -2.57
N MET A 51 -10.45 -1.62 -2.24
CA MET A 51 -9.87 -0.48 -2.95
C MET A 51 -8.37 -0.34 -2.71
N ILE A 52 -7.84 -0.97 -1.66
CA ILE A 52 -6.41 -1.20 -1.44
C ILE A 52 -5.91 -2.14 -2.55
N PRO A 53 -5.30 -1.63 -3.64
CA PRO A 53 -5.05 -2.45 -4.80
C PRO A 53 -3.88 -3.39 -4.49
N LEU A 54 -3.95 -4.61 -5.03
CA LEU A 54 -2.91 -5.64 -5.02
C LEU A 54 -1.66 -5.22 -5.84
N VAL A 55 -1.20 -3.96 -5.74
CA VAL A 55 0.03 -3.47 -6.38
C VAL A 55 1.22 -4.37 -6.04
N ILE A 56 1.18 -4.98 -4.84
CA ILE A 56 2.12 -6.01 -4.39
C ILE A 56 2.11 -7.26 -5.30
N ARG A 57 0.96 -7.72 -5.82
CA ARG A 57 0.90 -8.94 -6.67
C ARG A 57 1.48 -8.73 -8.08
N LYS A 58 1.39 -7.54 -8.67
CA LYS A 58 1.79 -7.35 -10.09
C LYS A 58 3.30 -7.30 -10.31
N ARG A 59 4.11 -6.88 -9.32
CA ARG A 59 5.58 -6.88 -9.44
C ARG A 59 6.22 -8.22 -9.06
N VAL A 60 5.65 -8.96 -8.10
CA VAL A 60 6.12 -10.32 -7.74
C VAL A 60 6.03 -11.29 -8.94
N ASN A 61 5.03 -11.11 -9.82
CA ASN A 61 4.90 -11.90 -11.06
C ASN A 61 5.78 -11.41 -12.24
N ARG A 62 6.58 -10.35 -12.06
CA ARG A 62 7.51 -9.84 -13.09
C ARG A 62 8.98 -10.20 -12.82
N SER A 63 9.29 -10.95 -11.77
CA SER A 63 10.60 -11.61 -11.67
C SER A 63 10.62 -12.81 -12.62
N PRO A 64 11.42 -12.79 -13.70
CA PRO A 64 11.74 -14.01 -14.41
C PRO A 64 12.67 -14.83 -13.50
N ILE A 65 12.27 -16.06 -13.21
CA ILE A 65 13.19 -17.10 -12.76
C ILE A 65 14.14 -17.42 -13.91
#